data_AF-A0A6H1QA67-F1
#
_entry.id   AF-A0A6H1QA67-F1
#
_cell.length_a   1.000
_cell.length_b   1.000
_cell.length_c   1.000
_cell.angle_alpha   90.00
_cell.angle_beta   90.00
_cell.angle_gamma   90.00
#
_symmetry.space_group_name_H-M   'P 1'
#
loop_
_entity.id
_entity.type
_entity.pdbx_description
1 polymer ?
#
loop_
_entity_poly.entity_id
_entity_poly.type
_entity_poly.pdbx_seq_one_letter_code
_entity_poly.pdbx_strand_id
1 'polypeptide(L)'
;MRTPIMTFLAALAFAGTVQANELPQPPTNYDYGSKSDSEACGATLCLLGMIRDGDCDKYVTKYFSIIRTKKGKFSPSRTAEARGDFVAQCAEDQDRAKAANDKWGTVQRGF
;
A
#
# COMPACT_ATOMS: atom_id res chain seq x y z
N MET A 1 68.69 16.58 -4.80
CA MET A 1 67.80 17.64 -5.34
C MET A 1 66.38 17.09 -5.46
N ARG A 2 65.38 17.94 -5.15
CA ARG A 2 63.92 17.86 -5.40
C ARG A 2 63.61 17.28 -6.80
N THR A 3 62.53 16.55 -7.14
CA THR A 3 61.10 16.49 -6.76
C THR A 3 60.43 15.27 -7.48
N PRO A 4 59.23 14.80 -7.08
CA PRO A 4 58.53 13.65 -7.69
C PRO A 4 57.55 14.08 -8.80
N ILE A 5 57.40 13.25 -9.84
CA ILE A 5 56.36 13.42 -10.87
C ILE A 5 55.30 12.33 -10.67
N MET A 6 54.16 12.76 -10.10
CA MET A 6 52.87 12.08 -10.19
C MET A 6 52.41 12.05 -11.65
N THR A 7 51.86 10.94 -12.12
CA THR A 7 50.91 10.99 -13.26
C THR A 7 49.78 9.99 -13.04
N PHE A 8 48.58 10.54 -13.19
CA PHE A 8 47.28 10.04 -12.74
C PHE A 8 46.74 8.91 -13.62
N LEU A 9 46.14 7.89 -12.98
CA LEU A 9 45.27 6.91 -13.60
C LEU A 9 43.91 7.57 -13.90
N ALA A 10 43.53 7.64 -15.18
CA ALA A 10 42.19 8.05 -15.60
C ALA A 10 41.40 6.80 -16.05
N ALA A 11 40.56 6.27 -15.18
CA ALA A 11 39.55 5.29 -15.53
C ALA A 11 38.24 6.03 -15.88
N LEU A 12 37.85 6.01 -17.16
CA LEU A 12 36.57 6.53 -17.64
C LEU A 12 35.47 5.50 -17.32
N ALA A 13 34.69 5.76 -16.27
CA ALA A 13 33.42 5.09 -16.02
C ALA A 13 32.29 5.95 -16.60
N PHE A 14 31.70 5.54 -17.72
CA PHE A 14 30.44 6.12 -18.18
C PHE A 14 29.30 5.58 -17.30
N ALA A 15 28.96 6.33 -16.27
CA ALA A 15 27.74 6.13 -15.51
C ALA A 15 26.54 6.59 -16.36
N GLY A 16 25.77 5.64 -16.89
CA GLY A 16 24.46 5.93 -17.48
C GLY A 16 23.46 6.24 -16.36
N THR A 17 23.04 7.49 -16.22
CA THR A 17 21.90 7.84 -15.36
C THR A 17 20.62 7.65 -16.17
N VAL A 18 20.02 6.47 -16.07
CA VAL A 18 18.61 6.30 -16.45
C VAL A 18 17.79 7.08 -15.44
N GLN A 19 17.22 8.20 -15.86
CA GLN A 19 16.19 8.91 -15.08
C GLN A 19 14.91 8.09 -15.17
N ALA A 20 14.77 7.12 -14.26
CA ALA A 20 13.46 6.61 -13.90
C ALA A 20 12.73 7.77 -13.23
N ASN A 21 11.77 8.37 -13.93
CA ASN A 21 10.79 9.28 -13.33
C ASN A 21 10.34 8.68 -11.99
N GLU A 22 10.60 9.38 -10.90
CA GLU A 22 10.25 8.95 -9.54
C GLU A 22 8.77 8.58 -9.48
N LEU A 23 8.49 7.28 -9.33
CA LEU A 23 7.20 6.84 -8.85
C LEU A 23 6.96 7.53 -7.49
N PRO A 24 5.78 8.12 -7.25
CA PRO A 24 5.47 8.75 -5.97
C PRO A 24 5.83 7.81 -4.83
N GLN A 25 6.80 8.21 -4.00
CA GLN A 25 7.23 7.43 -2.85
C GLN A 25 6.00 7.18 -1.95
N PRO A 26 5.77 5.95 -1.48
CA PRO A 26 4.64 5.68 -0.61
C PRO A 26 4.75 6.51 0.67
N PRO A 27 3.62 7.02 1.21
CA PRO A 27 3.64 7.84 2.40
C PRO A 27 4.25 7.04 3.56
N THR A 28 5.32 7.57 4.15
CA THR A 28 6.03 6.97 5.30
C THR A 28 5.40 7.35 6.63
N ASN A 29 4.36 8.19 6.61
CA ASN A 29 3.57 8.56 7.76
C ASN A 29 2.12 8.07 7.54
N TYR A 30 1.73 7.06 8.32
CA TYR A 30 0.39 6.47 8.33
C TYR A 30 -0.56 7.18 9.33
N ASP A 31 -0.22 8.40 9.76
CA ASP A 31 -1.11 9.27 10.52
C ASP A 31 -2.18 9.85 9.57
N TYR A 32 -3.22 9.06 9.35
CA TYR A 32 -4.41 9.54 8.67
C TYR A 32 -5.10 10.51 9.62
N GLY A 33 -5.28 11.76 9.19
CA GLY A 33 -5.70 12.86 10.04
C GLY A 33 -6.91 12.56 10.92
N SER A 34 -7.14 13.39 11.94
CA SER A 34 -8.06 13.19 13.08
C SER A 34 -9.49 12.62 12.85
N LYS A 35 -9.94 12.46 11.61
CA LYS A 35 -11.22 11.84 11.21
C LYS A 35 -11.12 10.43 10.65
N SER A 36 -9.93 9.93 10.35
CA SER A 36 -9.72 8.61 9.73
C SER A 36 -9.34 7.52 10.73
N ASP A 37 -9.83 6.31 10.50
CA ASP A 37 -9.37 5.13 11.22
C ASP A 37 -8.07 4.58 10.61
N SER A 38 -7.04 4.45 11.44
CA SER A 38 -5.72 3.99 11.01
C SER A 38 -5.72 2.55 10.48
N GLU A 39 -6.60 1.67 10.96
CA GLU A 39 -6.69 0.29 10.46
C GLU A 39 -7.39 0.25 9.10
N ALA A 40 -8.46 1.01 8.93
CA ALA A 40 -9.17 1.15 7.67
C ALA A 40 -8.25 1.69 6.57
N CYS A 41 -7.49 2.74 6.88
CA CYS A 41 -6.58 3.31 5.91
C CYS A 41 -5.34 2.44 5.63
N GLY A 42 -4.78 1.79 6.66
CA GLY A 42 -3.73 0.79 6.48
C GLY A 42 -4.18 -0.35 5.57
N ALA A 43 -5.42 -0.84 5.76
CA ALA A 43 -6.01 -1.86 4.90
C ALA A 43 -6.19 -1.36 3.46
N THR A 44 -6.71 -0.14 3.26
CA THR A 44 -6.85 0.48 1.93
C THR A 44 -5.53 0.50 1.17
N LEU A 45 -4.43 0.95 1.79
CA LEU A 45 -3.13 0.98 1.14
C LEU A 45 -2.57 -0.42 0.86
N CYS A 46 -2.69 -1.34 1.81
CA CYS A 46 -2.22 -2.72 1.67
C CYS A 46 -2.94 -3.47 0.55
N LEU A 47 -4.26 -3.32 0.45
CA LEU A 47 -5.09 -3.94 -0.59
C LEU A 47 -4.75 -3.41 -1.99
N LEU A 48 -4.25 -2.19 -2.09
CA LEU A 48 -3.81 -1.58 -3.35
C LEU A 48 -2.34 -1.86 -3.67
N GLY A 49 -1.60 -2.55 -2.80
CA GLY A 49 -0.18 -2.84 -2.98
C GLY A 49 0.71 -1.60 -2.88
N MET A 50 0.26 -0.59 -2.14
CA MET A 50 0.93 0.71 -2.03
C MET A 50 1.92 0.79 -0.85
N ILE A 51 2.11 -0.31 -0.11
CA ILE A 51 3.08 -0.40 0.98
C ILE A 51 4.09 -1.50 0.64
N ARG A 52 5.38 -1.18 0.76
CA ARG A 52 6.48 -2.14 0.60
C ARG A 52 7.18 -2.51 1.93
N ASP A 53 7.06 -1.68 2.96
CA ASP A 53 7.90 -1.78 4.17
C ASP A 53 7.11 -1.85 5.49
N GLY A 54 5.79 -2.11 5.44
CA GLY A 54 4.91 -2.25 6.60
C GLY A 54 4.24 -3.61 6.63
N ASP A 55 4.06 -4.19 7.83
CA ASP A 55 3.41 -5.48 8.02
C ASP A 55 1.91 -5.36 7.68
N CYS A 56 1.59 -5.61 6.40
CA CYS A 56 0.23 -5.60 5.88
C CYS A 56 -0.64 -6.73 6.45
N ASP A 57 -0.03 -7.75 7.07
CA ASP A 57 -0.74 -8.94 7.55
C ASP A 57 -1.87 -8.56 8.51
N LYS A 58 -1.58 -7.67 9.48
CA LYS A 58 -2.58 -7.19 10.44
C LYS A 58 -3.78 -6.55 9.73
N TYR A 59 -3.54 -5.65 8.77
CA TYR A 59 -4.60 -4.87 8.13
C TYR A 59 -5.40 -5.68 7.11
N VAL A 60 -4.72 -6.51 6.32
CA VAL A 60 -5.32 -7.42 5.34
C VAL A 60 -6.14 -8.49 6.07
N THR A 61 -5.60 -9.08 7.15
CA THR A 61 -6.34 -10.01 8.01
C THR A 61 -7.57 -9.36 8.59
N LYS A 62 -7.48 -8.12 9.09
CA LYS A 62 -8.65 -7.39 9.61
C LYS A 62 -9.72 -7.23 8.52
N TYR A 63 -9.35 -6.77 7.33
CA TYR A 63 -10.28 -6.62 6.20
C TYR A 63 -10.94 -7.95 5.79
N PHE A 64 -10.16 -9.02 5.63
CA PHE A 64 -10.67 -10.31 5.20
C PHE A 64 -11.44 -11.07 6.29
N SER A 65 -11.23 -10.75 7.57
CA SER A 65 -12.02 -11.29 8.68
C SER A 65 -13.49 -10.86 8.64
N ILE A 66 -13.79 -9.74 7.96
CA ILE A 66 -15.16 -9.27 7.74
C ILE A 66 -15.82 -10.22 6.73
N ILE A 67 -16.65 -11.13 7.22
CA ILE A 67 -17.39 -12.11 6.43
C ILE A 67 -18.87 -12.04 6.81
N ARG A 68 -19.73 -11.87 5.81
CA ARG A 68 -21.19 -11.95 5.97
C ARG A 68 -21.73 -13.18 5.28
N THR A 69 -22.66 -13.86 5.95
CA THR A 69 -23.34 -15.04 5.41
C THR A 69 -24.82 -14.77 5.18
N LYS A 70 -25.42 -15.54 4.25
CA LYS A 70 -26.86 -15.58 4.02
C LYS A 70 -27.26 -17.05 3.88
N LYS A 71 -28.21 -17.50 4.70
CA LYS A 71 -28.63 -18.92 4.77
C LYS A 71 -27.45 -19.87 4.99
N GLY A 72 -26.53 -19.50 5.88
CA GLY A 72 -25.34 -20.30 6.22
C GLY A 72 -24.22 -20.33 5.17
N LYS A 73 -24.39 -19.65 4.03
CA LYS A 73 -23.38 -19.59 2.96
C LYS A 73 -22.74 -18.21 2.88
N PHE A 74 -21.48 -18.15 2.44
CA PHE A 74 -20.79 -16.89 2.13
C PHE A 74 -21.66 -16.03 1.21
N SER A 75 -21.82 -14.75 1.55
CA SER A 75 -22.54 -13.78 0.75
C SER A 75 -21.56 -12.72 0.25
N PRO A 76 -21.12 -12.81 -1.02
CA PRO A 76 -20.14 -11.88 -1.59
C PRO A 76 -20.59 -10.42 -1.51
N SER A 77 -21.85 -10.14 -1.89
CA SER A 77 -22.41 -8.80 -1.88
C SER A 77 -22.51 -8.21 -0.46
N ARG A 78 -23.03 -8.96 0.52
CA ARG A 78 -23.10 -8.47 1.92
C ARG A 78 -21.73 -8.31 2.57
N THR A 79 -20.78 -9.14 2.15
CA THR A 79 -19.39 -9.03 2.62
C THR A 79 -18.74 -7.79 2.04
N ALA A 80 -18.91 -7.54 0.74
CA ALA A 80 -18.40 -6.35 0.06
C ALA A 80 -19.00 -5.07 0.64
N GLU A 81 -20.29 -5.06 0.99
CA GLU A 81 -20.95 -3.95 1.68
C GLU A 81 -20.28 -3.67 3.04
N ALA A 82 -20.19 -4.68 3.92
CA ALA A 82 -19.58 -4.52 5.24
C ALA A 82 -18.09 -4.16 5.21
N ARG A 83 -17.36 -4.66 4.20
CA ARG A 83 -15.96 -4.28 3.96
C ARG A 83 -15.84 -2.86 3.44
N GLY A 84 -16.78 -2.43 2.60
CA GLY A 84 -16.92 -1.05 2.14
C GLY A 84 -17.09 -0.09 3.29
N ASP A 85 -18.00 -0.40 4.23
CA ASP A 85 -18.21 0.39 5.45
C ASP A 85 -16.94 0.48 6.31
N PHE A 86 -16.12 -0.57 6.33
CA PHE A 86 -14.84 -0.56 7.04
C PHE A 86 -13.84 0.37 6.37
N VAL A 87 -13.53 0.19 5.09
CA VAL A 87 -12.53 1.03 4.42
C VAL A 87 -12.99 2.47 4.23
N ALA A 88 -14.30 2.74 4.22
CA ALA A 88 -14.87 4.08 4.22
C ALA A 88 -14.54 4.87 5.50
N GLN A 89 -14.10 4.22 6.59
CA GLN A 89 -13.55 4.91 7.76
C GLN A 89 -12.19 5.56 7.47
N CYS A 90 -11.59 5.28 6.31
CA CYS A 90 -10.50 6.09 5.78
C CYS A 90 -11.03 7.38 5.13
N ALA A 91 -11.50 8.31 5.96
CA ALA A 91 -12.18 9.54 5.54
C ALA A 91 -11.36 10.38 4.56
N GLU A 92 -10.04 10.43 4.72
CA GLU A 92 -9.15 11.25 3.90
C GLU A 92 -8.84 10.64 2.51
N ASP A 93 -9.17 9.36 2.26
CA ASP A 93 -8.92 8.70 0.97
C ASP A 93 -10.05 7.75 0.55
N GLN A 94 -11.24 8.34 0.37
CA GLN A 94 -12.45 7.61 -0.04
C GLN A 94 -12.33 6.95 -1.42
N ASP A 95 -11.62 7.57 -2.36
CA ASP A 95 -11.46 7.03 -3.71
C ASP A 95 -10.63 5.75 -3.69
N ARG A 96 -9.51 5.73 -2.96
CA ARG A 96 -8.73 4.50 -2.78
C ARG A 96 -9.45 3.47 -1.94
N ALA A 97 -10.17 3.88 -0.90
CA ALA A 97 -10.99 2.97 -0.11
C ALA A 97 -12.01 2.25 -1.00
N LYS A 98 -12.72 3.01 -1.86
CA LYS A 98 -13.64 2.44 -2.84
C LYS A 98 -12.93 1.51 -3.81
N ALA A 99 -11.81 1.92 -4.39
CA ALA A 99 -11.05 1.10 -5.34
C ALA A 99 -10.56 -0.22 -4.71
N ALA A 100 -10.10 -0.19 -3.46
CA ALA A 100 -9.71 -1.37 -2.71
C ALA A 100 -10.91 -2.32 -2.52
N ASN A 101 -12.08 -1.79 -2.14
CA ASN A 101 -13.27 -2.59 -1.91
C ASN A 101 -13.90 -3.13 -3.21
N ASP A 102 -13.87 -2.36 -4.30
CA ASP A 102 -14.32 -2.82 -5.62
C ASP A 102 -13.50 -4.04 -6.07
N LYS A 103 -12.19 -4.04 -5.77
CA LYS A 103 -11.27 -5.12 -6.15
C LYS A 103 -11.40 -6.36 -5.27
N TRP A 104 -11.53 -6.19 -3.94
CA TRP A 104 -11.40 -7.29 -2.98
C TRP A 104 -12.66 -7.62 -2.17
N GLY A 105 -13.69 -6.76 -2.22
CA GLY A 105 -14.85 -6.84 -1.34
C GLY A 105 -15.65 -8.13 -1.49
N THR A 106 -15.67 -8.72 -2.68
CA THR A 106 -16.41 -9.96 -2.97
C THR A 106 -15.58 -11.23 -2.79
N VAL A 107 -14.29 -11.12 -2.49
CA VAL A 107 -13.35 -12.24 -2.42
C VAL A 107 -13.45 -12.93 -1.05
N GLN A 108 -13.76 -14.22 -1.03
CA GLN A 108 -13.98 -14.95 0.23
C GLN A 108 -12.70 -15.15 1.05
N ARG A 109 -11.58 -15.51 0.40
CA ARG A 109 -10.30 -15.76 1.06
C ARG A 109 -9.28 -14.75 0.55
N GLY A 110 -8.67 -14.02 1.48
CA GLY A 110 -7.58 -13.10 1.19
C GLY A 110 -6.28 -13.82 0.86
N PHE A 111 -5.20 -13.05 0.88
CA PHE A 111 -3.82 -13.48 0.68
C PHE A 111 -2.99 -13.13 1.91
#